data_AF-A0A961P881-F1
#
_entry.id   AF-A0A961P881-F1
#
_cell.length_a   1.000
_cell.length_b   1.000
_cell.length_c   1.000
_cell.angle_alpha   90.00
_cell.angle_beta   90.00
_cell.angle_gamma   90.00
#
_symmetry.space_group_name_H-M   'P 1'
#
loop_
_entity.id
_entity.type
_entity.pdbx_description
1 polymer ?
#
loop_
_entity_poly.entity_id
_entity_poly.type
_entity_poly.pdbx_seq_one_letter_code
_entity_poly.pdbx_strand_id
1 'polypeptide(L)' 'MSTTDDLSKVLKDRYETAQDREQVTQIHLFGIEFADVLEGHAINDIAELATGHRSYGTEIRKGIRLAKYVSLKS' A
#
# COMPACT_ATOMS: atom_id res chain seq x y z
N MET A 1 -17.03 -3.72 1.07
CA MET A 1 -16.06 -3.48 2.15
C MET A 1 -14.91 -4.44 1.92
N SER A 2 -13.73 -3.96 1.51
CA SER A 2 -12.57 -4.83 1.34
C SER A 2 -12.08 -5.25 2.72
N THR A 3 -11.67 -6.51 2.88
CA THR A 3 -11.08 -6.94 4.15
C THR A 3 -9.60 -6.54 4.21
N THR A 4 -9.01 -6.53 5.41
CA THR A 4 -7.55 -6.38 5.58
C THR A 4 -6.80 -7.41 4.74
N ASP A 5 -7.28 -8.66 4.71
CA ASP A 5 -6.66 -9.74 3.93
C ASP A 5 -6.70 -9.48 2.42
N ASP A 6 -7.78 -8.90 1.90
CA ASP A 6 -7.89 -8.56 0.48
C ASP A 6 -6.89 -7.46 0.09
N LEU A 7 -6.78 -6.43 0.92
CA LEU A 7 -5.83 -5.34 0.73
C LEU A 7 -4.37 -5.82 0.84
N SER A 8 -4.09 -6.73 1.78
CA SER A 8 -2.78 -7.38 1.91
C SER A 8 -2.42 -8.21 0.68
N LYS A 9 -3.37 -8.94 0.09
CA LYS A 9 -3.11 -9.71 -1.14
C LYS A 9 -2.77 -8.82 -2.32
N VAL A 10 -3.49 -7.70 -2.49
CA VAL A 10 -3.20 -6.72 -3.55
C VAL A 10 -1.81 -6.11 -3.37
N LEU A 11 -1.47 -5.69 -2.16
CA LEU A 11 -0.14 -5.13 -1.88
C LEU A 11 0.95 -6.18 -2.07
N LYS A 12 0.70 -7.43 -1.68
CA LYS A 12 1.65 -8.54 -1.83
C LYS A 12 1.98 -8.78 -3.29
N ASP A 13 0.97 -8.90 -4.15
CA ASP A 13 1.16 -9.09 -5.59
C ASP A 13 2.03 -7.97 -6.17
N ARG A 14 1.70 -6.70 -5.89
CA ARG A 14 2.49 -5.54 -6.35
C ARG A 14 3.93 -5.55 -5.82
N TYR A 15 4.13 -5.96 -4.58
CA TYR A 15 5.46 -6.03 -3.96
C TYR A 15 6.32 -7.14 -4.57
N GLU A 16 5.74 -8.31 -4.81
CA GLU A 16 6.43 -9.49 -5.37
C GLU A 16 6.70 -9.33 -6.87
N THR A 17 5.83 -8.66 -7.62
CA THR A 17 5.99 -8.42 -9.07
C THR A 17 6.63 -7.07 -9.39
N ALA A 18 7.03 -6.29 -8.39
CA ALA A 18 7.70 -5.02 -8.60
C ALA A 18 9.01 -5.22 -9.38
N GLN A 19 9.32 -4.29 -10.28
CA GLN A 19 10.65 -4.21 -10.88
C GLN A 19 11.71 -4.00 -9.79
N ASP A 20 12.95 -4.36 -10.09
CA ASP A 20 14.08 -4.17 -9.18
C ASP A 20 14.13 -2.72 -8.67
N ARG A 21 14.16 -2.57 -7.34
CA ARG A 21 14.18 -1.29 -6.61
C ARG A 21 12.89 -0.47 -6.68
N GLU A 22 11.80 -1.01 -7.21
CA GLU A 22 10.50 -0.34 -7.27
C GLU A 22 9.51 -0.82 -6.20
N GLN A 23 9.92 -1.72 -5.29
CA GLN A 23 9.02 -2.25 -4.24
C GLN A 23 8.40 -1.14 -3.39
N VAL A 24 9.21 -0.19 -2.91
CA VAL A 24 8.71 0.91 -2.07
C VAL A 24 7.86 1.89 -2.89
N THR A 25 8.21 2.12 -4.15
CA THR A 25 7.36 2.88 -5.08
C THR A 25 5.97 2.25 -5.20
N GLN A 26 5.89 0.92 -5.39
CA GLN A 26 4.62 0.20 -5.44
C GLN A 26 3.83 0.31 -4.13
N ILE A 27 4.51 0.29 -2.97
CA ILE A 27 3.87 0.50 -1.67
C ILE A 27 3.27 1.92 -1.57
N HIS A 28 3.96 2.94 -2.07
CA HIS A 28 3.41 4.30 -2.14
C HIS A 28 2.22 4.41 -3.09
N LEU A 29 2.34 3.83 -4.29
CA LEU A 29 1.26 3.81 -5.30
C LEU A 29 0.01 3.11 -4.76
N PHE A 30 0.19 1.99 -4.06
CA PHE A 30 -0.89 1.30 -3.35
C PHE A 30 -1.56 2.23 -2.32
N GLY A 31 -0.78 2.92 -1.49
CA GLY A 31 -1.32 3.87 -0.52
C GLY A 31 -2.06 5.05 -1.15
N ILE A 32 -1.63 5.50 -2.35
CA ILE A 32 -2.31 6.56 -3.11
C ILE A 32 -3.63 6.05 -3.69
N GLU A 33 -3.61 4.90 -4.35
CA GLU A 33 -4.76 4.34 -5.06
C GLU A 33 -5.90 3.92 -4.13
N PHE A 34 -5.55 3.33 -2.98
CA PHE A 34 -6.53 2.79 -2.03
C PHE A 34 -6.76 3.71 -0.82
N ALA A 35 -6.42 5.00 -0.91
CA ALA A 35 -6.44 5.92 0.22
C ALA A 35 -7.78 5.95 0.99
N ASP A 36 -8.90 6.00 0.28
CA ASP A 36 -10.25 6.02 0.88
C ASP A 36 -10.63 4.66 1.49
N VAL A 37 -10.20 3.56 0.86
CA VAL A 37 -10.51 2.20 1.33
C VAL A 37 -9.66 1.82 2.54
N LEU A 38 -8.45 2.37 2.65
CA LEU A 38 -7.53 2.11 3.74
C LEU A 38 -7.93 2.82 5.05
N GLU A 39 -8.91 3.71 5.02
CA GLU A 39 -9.43 4.36 6.22
C GLU A 39 -10.04 3.34 7.19
N GLY A 40 -9.61 3.37 8.45
CA GLY A 40 -10.06 2.43 9.48
C GLY A 40 -9.34 1.07 9.49
N HIS A 41 -8.46 0.78 8.52
CA HIS A 41 -7.68 -0.46 8.52
C HIS A 41 -6.38 -0.38 9.33
N ALA A 42 -5.94 -1.54 9.85
CA ALA A 42 -4.66 -1.69 10.52
C ALA A 42 -3.50 -1.71 9.50
N ILE A 43 -3.07 -0.54 9.04
CA ILE A 43 -2.06 -0.37 7.97
C ILE A 43 -0.75 -1.15 8.20
N ASN A 44 -0.31 -1.24 9.45
CA ASN A 44 0.92 -1.96 9.77
C ASN A 44 0.76 -3.47 9.59
N ASP A 45 -0.43 -4.00 9.87
CA ASP A 45 -0.73 -5.42 9.70
C ASP A 45 -0.89 -5.73 8.21
N ILE A 46 -1.46 -4.81 7.43
CA ILE A 46 -1.47 -4.90 5.96
C ILE A 46 -0.04 -5.03 5.40
N ALA A 47 0.86 -4.15 5.85
CA ALA A 47 2.26 -4.17 5.43
C ALA A 47 2.98 -5.46 5.85
N GLU A 48 2.78 -5.90 7.08
CA GLU A 48 3.40 -7.13 7.60
C GLU A 48 2.93 -8.37 6.83
N LEU A 49 1.63 -8.51 6.59
CA LEU A 49 1.07 -9.63 5.82
C LEU A 49 1.50 -9.61 4.35
N ALA A 50 1.67 -8.43 3.76
CA ALA A 50 1.99 -8.29 2.34
C ALA A 50 3.48 -8.44 2.05
N THR A 51 4.35 -7.90 2.91
CA THR A 51 5.79 -7.74 2.60
C THR A 51 6.70 -8.41 3.62
N GLY A 52 6.18 -8.92 4.74
CA GLY A 52 6.97 -9.39 5.88
C GLY A 52 7.65 -8.26 6.68
N HIS A 53 7.40 -6.98 6.35
CA HIS A 53 8.06 -5.83 6.95
C HIS A 53 7.05 -4.81 7.46
N ARG A 54 6.69 -4.95 8.74
CA ARG A 54 5.73 -4.06 9.43
C ARG A 54 6.08 -2.57 9.32
N SER A 55 7.36 -2.22 9.24
CA SER A 55 7.85 -0.84 9.12
C SER A 55 7.36 -0.14 7.84
N TYR A 56 7.08 -0.88 6.76
CA TYR A 56 6.54 -0.32 5.53
C TYR A 56 5.11 0.22 5.68
N GLY A 57 4.44 -0.02 6.81
CA GLY A 57 3.20 0.70 7.14
C GLY A 57 3.39 2.23 7.12
N THR A 58 4.60 2.73 7.39
CA THR A 58 4.93 4.16 7.25
C THR A 58 4.86 4.63 5.79
N GLU A 59 5.32 3.80 4.85
CA GLU A 59 5.34 4.13 3.42
C GLU A 59 3.92 4.10 2.82
N ILE A 60 3.06 3.17 3.26
CA ILE A 60 1.63 3.18 2.91
C ILE A 60 0.97 4.47 3.39
N ARG A 61 1.18 4.87 4.66
CA ARG A 61 0.61 6.12 5.19
C ARG A 61 1.10 7.37 4.47
N LYS A 62 2.34 7.39 3.99
CA LYS A 62 2.83 8.47 3.12
C LYS A 62 2.06 8.50 1.79
N GLY A 63 1.80 7.33 1.19
CA GLY A 63 0.93 7.21 0.01
C GLY A 63 -0.48 7.76 0.25
N ILE A 64 -1.13 7.37 1.34
CA ILE A 64 -2.46 7.88 1.72
C ILE A 64 -2.46 9.41 1.85
N ARG A 65 -1.40 10.00 2.44
CA ARG A 65 -1.27 11.46 2.55
C ARG A 65 -1.07 12.12 1.18
N LEU A 66 -0.32 11.48 0.28
CA LEU A 66 -0.06 11.98 -1.07
C LEU A 66 -1.33 11.99 -1.94
N ALA A 67 -2.28 11.08 -1.71
CA ALA A 67 -3.54 11.00 -2.47
C ALA A 67 -4.33 12.32 -2.50
N LYS A 68 -4.11 13.21 -1.52
CA LYS A 68 -4.73 14.55 -1.46
C LYS A 68 -4.16 15.54 -2.47
N TYR A 69 -3.00 15.24 -3.05
CA TYR A 69 -2.20 16.18 -3.84
C TYR A 69 -1.87 15.68 -5.25
N VAL A 70 -2.08 14.39 -5.53
CA VAL A 70 -1.67 13.76 -6.79
C VAL A 70 -2.76 12.89 -7.37
N SER A 71 -2.75 12.75 -8.69
CA SER A 71 -3.48 11.72 -9.44
C SER A 71 -2.48 10.76 -10.07
N LEU A 72 -2.80 9.46 -10.10
CA LEU A 72 -1.99 8.48 -10.82
C LEU A 72 -2.01 8.77 -12.33
N LYS A 73 -0.88 8.54 -12.98
CA LYS A 73 -0.80 8.64 -14.44
C LYS A 73 -1.46 7.41 -15.06
N SER A 74 -2.27 7.66 -16.09
CA SER A 74 -2.91 6.67 -16.96
C SER A 74 -2.14 6.48 -18.26
#